data_AF-A0A924DTK3-F1
#
_entry.id   AF-A0A924DTK3-F1
#
_cell.length_a   1.000
_cell.length_b   1.000
_cell.length_c   1.000
_cell.angle_alpha   90.00
_cell.angle_beta   90.00
_cell.angle_gamma   90.00
#
_symmetry.space_group_name_H-M   'P 1'
#
loop_
_entity.id
_entity.type
_entity.pdbx_description
1 polymer ?
#
loop_
_entity_poly.entity_id
_entity_poly.type
_entity_poly.pdbx_seq_one_letter_code
_entity_poly.pdbx_strand_id
1 'polypeptide(L)'
;MSFLIPLVKRGESTVSRDNVLWREGNIFVMDNHRLALWCWFQELEKDKRYNLIHIDAHPDLSESALNFFDQDLWTIGLDEYRTTWQQDVNLPLFRWDNYLEVFLKNYPEMIGVTLSATHQLGSTKSLSDEIKPFELVRRCSEIFSGKKYINEFEWIFNLDLDYFFSAQPEKLELFSDEYVASLAKSIRLGLESGMIKVLTISLSPECCGSWEKAEEMLAKFSKILDLTVKF
;
A
#
# COMPACT_ATOMS: atom_id res chain seq x y z
N MET A 1 0.27 19.64 0.90
CA MET A 1 1.18 18.97 -0.04
C MET A 1 2.59 19.14 0.49
N SER A 2 3.29 18.05 0.77
CA SER A 2 4.67 18.12 1.24
C SER A 2 5.37 16.79 1.07
N PHE A 3 6.63 16.82 0.66
CA PHE A 3 7.53 15.70 0.86
C PHE A 3 7.81 15.58 2.37
N LEU A 4 7.50 14.42 2.93
CA LEU A 4 7.91 14.02 4.28
C LEU A 4 9.32 13.44 4.25
N ILE A 5 9.67 12.77 3.14
CA ILE A 5 11.05 12.40 2.79
C ILE A 5 11.28 12.92 1.37
N PRO A 6 12.13 13.95 1.18
CA PRO A 6 12.43 14.48 -0.15
C PRO A 6 13.20 13.46 -1.00
N LEU A 7 12.82 13.31 -2.27
CA LEU A 7 13.60 12.53 -3.22
C LEU A 7 14.91 13.27 -3.55
N VAL A 8 16.01 12.84 -2.93
CA VAL A 8 17.35 13.39 -3.22
C VAL A 8 17.99 12.67 -4.40
N LYS A 9 17.77 11.35 -4.48
CA LYS A 9 18.28 10.49 -5.56
C LYS A 9 17.40 9.25 -5.72
N ARG A 10 17.26 8.77 -6.96
CA ARG A 10 16.67 7.47 -7.29
C ARG A 10 17.66 6.38 -6.87
N GLY A 11 17.49 5.90 -5.64
CA GLY A 11 18.32 4.87 -5.05
C GLY A 11 17.59 3.54 -4.96
N GLU A 12 18.27 2.52 -4.44
CA GLU A 12 17.59 1.25 -4.20
C GLU A 12 16.50 1.40 -3.12
N SER A 13 15.31 0.86 -3.39
CA SER A 13 14.19 0.71 -2.46
C SER A 13 14.20 -0.74 -1.96
N THR A 14 14.71 -0.96 -0.75
CA THR A 14 14.97 -2.32 -0.21
C THR A 14 14.42 -2.46 1.21
N VAL A 15 14.72 -3.60 1.86
CA VAL A 15 14.30 -3.93 3.23
C VAL A 15 14.47 -2.79 4.24
N SER A 16 15.49 -1.94 4.09
CA SER A 16 15.88 -0.96 5.11
C SER A 16 16.02 0.47 4.58
N ARG A 17 15.58 0.75 3.36
CA ARG A 17 15.85 2.03 2.72
C ARG A 17 14.64 2.58 1.99
N ASP A 18 14.31 3.82 2.35
CA ASP A 18 13.28 4.63 1.71
C ASP A 18 13.97 5.86 1.12
N ASN A 19 13.63 6.18 -0.13
CA ASN A 19 14.18 7.32 -0.86
C ASN A 19 13.17 8.47 -0.97
N VAL A 20 11.87 8.21 -0.85
CA VAL A 20 10.84 9.25 -0.94
C VAL A 20 9.55 8.89 -0.19
N LEU A 21 8.94 9.91 0.41
CA LEU A 21 7.59 9.85 0.94
C LEU A 21 6.94 11.20 0.68
N TRP A 22 5.87 11.19 -0.10
CA TRP A 22 5.10 12.36 -0.49
C TRP A 22 3.66 12.23 0.01
N ARG A 23 3.06 13.35 0.40
CA ARG A 23 1.68 13.40 0.91
C ARG A 23 0.86 14.54 0.28
N GLU A 24 -0.36 14.21 -0.12
CA GLU A 24 -1.43 15.14 -0.49
C GLU A 24 -2.76 14.67 0.12
N GLY A 25 -3.27 15.42 1.11
CA GLY A 25 -4.48 15.02 1.85
C GLY A 25 -4.25 13.69 2.59
N ASN A 26 -5.12 12.72 2.30
CA ASN A 26 -5.07 11.35 2.80
C ASN A 26 -4.41 10.36 1.81
N ILE A 27 -3.70 10.89 0.80
CA ILE A 27 -2.99 10.10 -0.20
C ILE A 27 -1.49 10.22 0.06
N PHE A 28 -0.83 9.06 0.15
CA PHE A 28 0.60 8.94 0.35
C PHE A 28 1.22 8.18 -0.82
N VAL A 29 2.31 8.70 -1.35
CA VAL A 29 3.11 8.05 -2.40
C VAL A 29 4.52 7.83 -1.87
N MET A 30 5.02 6.60 -1.95
CA MET A 30 6.30 6.18 -1.39
C MET A 30 7.03 5.25 -2.34
N ASP A 31 8.35 5.13 -2.22
CA ASP A 31 9.10 4.16 -3.02
C ASP A 31 9.03 2.73 -2.48
N ASN A 32 8.70 2.57 -1.20
CA ASN A 32 8.65 1.29 -0.51
C ASN A 32 7.42 1.21 0.40
N HIS A 33 6.62 0.15 0.27
CA HIS A 33 5.41 0.00 1.09
C HIS A 33 5.68 -0.25 2.58
N ARG A 34 6.95 -0.39 3.03
CA ARG A 34 7.27 -0.47 4.47
C ARG A 34 6.80 0.76 5.27
N LEU A 35 6.63 1.92 4.62
CA LEU A 35 6.13 3.13 5.26
C LEU A 35 4.60 3.18 5.32
N ALA A 36 3.88 2.25 4.68
CA ALA A 36 2.42 2.28 4.56
C ALA A 36 1.75 2.27 5.94
N LEU A 37 2.17 1.38 6.83
CA LEU A 37 1.61 1.28 8.18
C LEU A 37 1.75 2.60 8.96
N TRP A 38 2.92 3.24 8.92
CA TRP A 38 3.10 4.55 9.54
C TRP A 38 2.15 5.59 8.94
N CYS A 39 1.99 5.60 7.61
CA CYS A 39 1.09 6.52 6.91
C CYS A 39 -0.38 6.31 7.32
N TRP A 40 -0.81 5.05 7.48
CA TRP A 40 -2.18 4.76 7.92
C TRP A 40 -2.46 5.41 9.28
N PHE A 41 -1.57 5.22 10.26
CA PHE A 41 -1.75 5.78 11.61
C PHE A 41 -1.73 7.32 11.67
N GLN A 42 -1.36 8.01 10.58
CA GLN A 42 -1.54 9.47 10.47
C GLN A 42 -2.99 9.87 10.17
N GLU A 43 -3.79 8.96 9.61
CA GLU A 43 -5.17 9.20 9.19
C GLU A 43 -6.20 8.42 10.01
N LEU A 44 -5.83 7.27 10.56
CA LEU A 44 -6.74 6.45 11.37
C LEU A 44 -7.11 7.15 12.68
N GLU A 45 -8.24 6.74 13.25
CA GLU A 45 -8.71 7.21 14.54
C GLU A 45 -8.80 6.03 15.52
N LYS A 46 -8.47 6.29 16.79
CA LYS A 46 -8.62 5.29 17.85
C LYS A 46 -10.07 4.81 17.93
N ASP A 47 -10.25 3.52 18.25
CA ASP A 47 -11.54 2.86 18.44
C ASP A 47 -12.47 2.83 17.21
N LYS A 48 -11.99 3.23 16.03
CA LYS A 48 -12.71 3.05 14.76
C LYS A 48 -12.26 1.79 14.04
N ARG A 49 -13.22 1.19 13.33
CA ARG A 49 -12.98 0.05 12.45
C ARG A 49 -12.85 0.50 11.01
N TYR A 50 -11.97 -0.17 10.29
CA TYR A 50 -11.66 0.08 8.89
C TYR A 50 -11.63 -1.22 8.12
N ASN A 51 -12.18 -1.19 6.91
CA ASN A 51 -11.93 -2.24 5.95
C ASN A 51 -10.54 -2.02 5.31
N LEU A 52 -9.97 -3.07 4.72
CA LEU A 52 -8.65 -3.02 4.08
C LEU A 52 -8.70 -3.65 2.68
N ILE A 53 -8.16 -2.95 1.69
CA ILE A 53 -7.78 -3.52 0.39
C ILE A 53 -6.27 -3.45 0.27
N HIS A 54 -5.65 -4.58 -0.09
CA HIS A 54 -4.24 -4.69 -0.42
C HIS A 54 -4.08 -5.23 -1.84
N ILE A 55 -3.43 -4.46 -2.71
CA ILE A 55 -3.11 -4.82 -4.08
C ILE A 55 -1.60 -4.77 -4.21
N ASP A 56 -0.96 -5.91 -4.41
CA ASP A 56 0.51 -6.06 -4.47
C ASP A 56 0.82 -7.40 -5.15
N ALA A 57 1.96 -7.57 -5.80
CA ALA A 57 2.34 -8.88 -6.31
C ALA A 57 2.52 -9.94 -5.19
N HIS A 58 2.90 -9.51 -4.00
CA HIS A 58 3.19 -10.29 -2.80
C HIS A 58 2.08 -10.13 -1.75
N PRO A 59 1.93 -11.08 -0.81
CA PRO A 59 0.93 -10.92 0.26
C PRO A 59 1.34 -10.04 1.47
N ASP A 60 2.64 -9.87 1.73
CA ASP A 60 3.19 -9.12 2.88
C ASP A 60 2.74 -9.57 4.30
N LEU A 61 2.46 -10.87 4.47
CA LEU A 61 1.97 -11.47 5.72
C LEU A 61 3.07 -12.21 6.53
N SER A 62 4.29 -11.67 6.54
CA SER A 62 5.40 -12.20 7.32
C SER A 62 5.22 -11.88 8.81
N GLU A 63 5.32 -12.89 9.66
CA GLU A 63 5.18 -12.75 11.13
C GLU A 63 6.49 -12.28 11.81
N SER A 64 7.52 -11.98 11.02
CA SER A 64 8.88 -11.74 11.50
C SER A 64 9.03 -10.60 12.51
N ALA A 65 8.12 -9.62 12.52
CA ALA A 65 8.14 -8.52 13.48
C ALA A 65 7.33 -8.77 14.75
N LEU A 66 6.43 -9.76 14.78
CA LEU A 66 5.41 -9.87 15.83
C LEU A 66 6.01 -10.07 17.22
N ASN A 67 7.05 -10.89 17.34
CA ASN A 67 7.71 -11.18 18.62
C ASN A 67 8.56 -10.00 19.13
N PHE A 68 8.84 -9.01 18.28
CA PHE A 68 9.70 -7.87 18.60
C PHE A 68 8.93 -6.55 18.62
N PHE A 69 7.61 -6.59 18.38
CA PHE A 69 6.80 -5.38 18.27
C PHE A 69 6.35 -4.90 19.65
N ASP A 70 6.84 -3.73 20.05
CA ASP A 70 6.52 -3.04 21.30
C ASP A 70 6.23 -1.54 21.09
N GLN A 71 6.05 -1.12 19.84
CA GLN A 71 5.96 0.27 19.44
C GLN A 71 4.52 0.80 19.53
N ASP A 72 4.33 2.02 20.06
CA ASP A 72 3.05 2.73 19.98
C ASP A 72 2.94 3.47 18.63
N LEU A 73 2.24 2.85 17.68
CA LEU A 73 2.05 3.41 16.33
C LEU A 73 1.27 4.73 16.32
N TRP A 74 0.53 5.05 17.38
CA TRP A 74 -0.19 6.33 17.47
C TRP A 74 0.72 7.52 17.73
N THR A 75 1.91 7.28 18.27
CA THR A 75 2.83 8.34 18.70
C THR A 75 4.21 8.27 18.04
N ILE A 76 4.56 7.13 17.43
CA ILE A 76 5.88 6.94 16.82
C ILE A 76 6.14 7.96 15.70
N GLY A 77 7.28 8.64 15.79
CA GLY A 77 7.72 9.57 14.74
C GLY A 77 8.18 8.83 13.49
N LEU A 78 8.14 9.49 12.32
CA LEU A 78 8.60 8.90 11.06
C LEU A 78 10.05 8.40 11.12
N ASP A 79 10.95 9.21 11.69
CA ASP A 79 12.36 8.83 11.80
C ASP A 79 12.57 7.65 12.75
N GLU A 80 11.84 7.60 13.86
CA GLU A 80 11.86 6.49 14.81
C GLU A 80 11.34 5.21 14.15
N TYR A 81 10.18 5.27 13.48
CA TYR A 81 9.61 4.14 12.74
C TYR A 81 10.61 3.56 11.74
N ARG A 82 11.31 4.43 10.98
CA ARG A 82 12.27 4.02 9.96
C ARG A 82 13.53 3.38 10.53
N THR A 83 13.94 3.81 11.73
CA THR A 83 15.21 3.42 12.37
C THR A 83 15.05 2.35 13.45
N THR A 84 13.81 1.99 13.81
CA THR A 84 13.53 0.89 14.74
C THR A 84 14.02 -0.44 14.17
N TRP A 85 14.78 -1.19 14.97
CA TRP A 85 15.62 -2.29 14.49
C TRP A 85 15.56 -3.52 15.39
N GLN A 86 15.48 -4.70 14.79
CA GLN A 86 15.59 -5.99 15.46
C GLN A 86 17.07 -6.36 15.59
N GLN A 87 17.63 -6.18 16.78
CA GLN A 87 19.07 -6.37 17.02
C GLN A 87 19.53 -7.81 16.76
N ASP A 88 18.73 -8.80 17.17
CA ASP A 88 19.10 -10.23 17.11
C ASP A 88 19.28 -10.75 15.67
N VAL A 89 18.50 -10.22 14.73
CA VAL A 89 18.54 -10.61 13.31
C VAL A 89 19.13 -9.54 12.40
N ASN A 90 19.55 -8.42 12.98
CA ASN A 90 20.11 -7.26 12.30
C ASN A 90 19.28 -6.78 11.08
N LEU A 91 17.98 -6.58 11.29
CA LEU A 91 17.05 -6.10 10.27
C LEU A 91 16.14 -5.00 10.84
N PRO A 92 15.56 -4.12 10.01
CA PRO A 92 14.52 -3.19 10.46
C PRO A 92 13.35 -3.96 11.07
N LEU A 93 12.70 -3.35 12.09
CA LEU A 93 11.47 -3.91 12.64
C LEU A 93 10.37 -3.94 11.58
N PHE A 94 10.09 -2.78 11.00
CA PHE A 94 9.12 -2.61 9.92
C PHE A 94 9.80 -2.79 8.56
N ARG A 95 9.38 -3.83 7.86
CA ARG A 95 9.84 -4.18 6.51
C ARG A 95 8.64 -4.25 5.58
N TRP A 96 8.95 -4.27 4.30
CA TRP A 96 7.98 -4.41 3.23
C TRP A 96 7.18 -5.72 3.39
N ASP A 97 7.81 -6.83 3.78
CA ASP A 97 7.12 -8.12 3.89
C ASP A 97 6.26 -8.33 5.16
N ASN A 98 6.29 -7.44 6.16
CA ASN A 98 5.76 -7.73 7.51
C ASN A 98 4.82 -6.68 8.14
N TYR A 99 4.76 -5.46 7.60
CA TYR A 99 3.97 -4.36 8.18
C TYR A 99 2.48 -4.71 8.26
N LEU A 100 1.96 -5.45 7.28
CA LEU A 100 0.55 -5.82 7.24
C LEU A 100 0.20 -6.79 8.36
N GLU A 101 1.02 -7.82 8.59
CA GLU A 101 0.80 -8.76 9.69
C GLU A 101 0.88 -8.06 11.07
N VAL A 102 1.77 -7.09 11.23
CA VAL A 102 1.85 -6.26 12.45
C VAL A 102 0.51 -5.57 12.73
N PHE A 103 -0.09 -4.94 11.72
CA PHE A 103 -1.39 -4.30 11.87
C PHE A 103 -2.49 -5.31 12.22
N LEU A 104 -2.55 -6.41 11.46
CA LEU A 104 -3.59 -7.43 11.61
C LEU A 104 -3.61 -8.09 12.99
N LYS A 105 -2.44 -8.27 13.60
CA LYS A 105 -2.31 -8.99 14.88
C LYS A 105 -2.33 -8.08 16.11
N ASN A 106 -1.85 -6.85 16.00
CA ASN A 106 -1.78 -5.93 17.14
C ASN A 106 -2.99 -5.00 17.25
N TYR A 107 -3.75 -4.81 16.17
CA TYR A 107 -4.96 -3.97 16.14
C TYR A 107 -6.19 -4.71 15.57
N PRO A 108 -6.46 -5.97 15.97
CA PRO A 108 -7.55 -6.78 15.41
C PRO A 108 -8.93 -6.14 15.58
N GLU A 109 -9.13 -5.39 16.66
CA GLU A 109 -10.38 -4.68 16.95
C GLU A 109 -10.67 -3.55 15.97
N MET A 110 -9.66 -3.03 15.27
CA MET A 110 -9.79 -1.97 14.25
C MET A 110 -10.12 -2.52 12.87
N ILE A 111 -10.15 -3.85 12.69
CA ILE A 111 -10.20 -4.45 11.36
C ILE A 111 -11.61 -4.95 11.04
N GLY A 112 -12.15 -4.46 9.92
CA GLY A 112 -13.36 -4.92 9.29
C GLY A 112 -13.09 -6.06 8.29
N VAL A 113 -13.66 -5.95 7.10
CA VAL A 113 -13.41 -6.86 5.98
C VAL A 113 -12.04 -6.56 5.37
N THR A 114 -11.31 -7.60 5.01
CA THR A 114 -9.99 -7.49 4.37
C THR A 114 -10.00 -8.19 3.00
N LEU A 115 -9.56 -7.49 1.97
CA LEU A 115 -9.52 -7.96 0.60
C LEU A 115 -8.08 -7.87 0.10
N SER A 116 -7.56 -8.94 -0.50
CA SER A 116 -6.27 -8.93 -1.18
C SER A 116 -6.44 -9.19 -2.68
N ALA A 117 -5.59 -8.59 -3.51
CA ALA A 117 -5.42 -8.97 -4.90
C ALA A 117 -3.92 -9.09 -5.16
N THR A 118 -3.45 -10.33 -5.21
CA THR A 118 -2.04 -10.65 -5.33
C THR A 118 -1.73 -11.62 -6.45
N HIS A 119 -0.45 -11.68 -6.83
CA HIS A 119 0.08 -12.76 -7.66
C HIS A 119 0.59 -13.93 -6.82
N GLN A 120 0.44 -13.86 -5.49
CA GLN A 120 0.91 -14.84 -4.51
C GLN A 120 2.41 -15.15 -4.65
N LEU A 121 3.21 -14.12 -4.98
CA LEU A 121 4.65 -14.27 -5.05
C LEU A 121 5.23 -14.40 -3.64
N GLY A 122 6.09 -15.40 -3.44
CA GLY A 122 6.78 -15.65 -2.17
C GLY A 122 5.93 -16.35 -1.08
N SER A 123 4.60 -16.26 -1.12
CA SER A 123 3.71 -16.88 -0.13
C SER A 123 2.30 -17.12 -0.69
N THR A 124 1.61 -18.12 -0.14
CA THR A 124 0.20 -18.43 -0.45
C THR A 124 -0.76 -17.91 0.61
N LYS A 125 -0.26 -17.25 1.67
CA LYS A 125 -1.11 -16.56 2.64
C LYS A 125 -1.91 -15.47 1.92
N SER A 126 -3.15 -15.26 2.33
CA SER A 126 -4.02 -14.21 1.81
C SER A 126 -4.75 -13.52 2.96
N LEU A 127 -5.34 -12.37 2.67
CA LEU A 127 -6.35 -11.76 3.53
C LEU A 127 -7.65 -12.58 3.49
N SER A 128 -8.73 -12.07 4.09
CA SER A 128 -9.97 -12.83 4.23
C SER A 128 -10.66 -13.19 2.91
N ASP A 129 -10.44 -12.41 1.84
CA ASP A 129 -10.93 -12.70 0.48
C ASP A 129 -9.86 -12.30 -0.55
N GLU A 130 -9.55 -13.20 -1.48
CA GLU A 130 -8.54 -13.01 -2.54
C GLU A 130 -9.25 -12.75 -3.88
N ILE A 131 -9.17 -11.52 -4.36
CA ILE A 131 -9.80 -11.07 -5.59
C ILE A 131 -8.94 -11.45 -6.80
N LYS A 132 -9.54 -12.14 -7.77
CA LYS A 132 -8.86 -12.45 -9.02
C LYS A 132 -8.69 -11.19 -9.88
N PRO A 133 -7.61 -11.08 -10.68
CA PRO A 133 -7.33 -9.88 -11.47
C PRO A 133 -8.51 -9.44 -12.36
N PHE A 134 -9.19 -10.39 -13.02
CA PHE A 134 -10.34 -10.08 -13.88
C PHE A 134 -11.56 -9.54 -13.12
N GLU A 135 -11.62 -9.69 -11.80
CA GLU A 135 -12.69 -9.17 -10.95
C GLU A 135 -12.33 -7.86 -10.24
N LEU A 136 -11.04 -7.52 -10.14
CA LEU A 136 -10.56 -6.42 -9.29
C LEU A 136 -11.24 -5.09 -9.60
N VAL A 137 -11.27 -4.70 -10.88
CA VAL A 137 -11.94 -3.48 -11.34
C VAL A 137 -13.43 -3.49 -10.98
N ARG A 138 -14.11 -4.62 -11.22
CA ARG A 138 -15.54 -4.78 -10.90
C ARG A 138 -15.77 -4.65 -9.40
N ARG A 139 -14.96 -5.33 -8.58
CA ARG A 139 -15.08 -5.34 -7.12
C ARG A 139 -14.84 -3.95 -6.54
N CYS A 140 -13.77 -3.26 -6.93
CA CYS A 140 -13.50 -1.89 -6.48
C CYS A 140 -14.62 -0.93 -6.90
N SER A 141 -15.12 -1.03 -8.14
CA SER A 141 -16.23 -0.21 -8.63
C SER A 141 -17.53 -0.47 -7.83
N GLU A 142 -17.85 -1.73 -7.55
CA GLU A 142 -19.02 -2.09 -6.74
C GLU A 142 -18.93 -1.57 -5.31
N ILE A 143 -17.76 -1.69 -4.69
CA ILE A 143 -17.49 -1.15 -3.35
C ILE A 143 -17.68 0.38 -3.38
N PHE A 144 -16.94 1.11 -4.20
CA PHE A 144 -16.95 2.57 -4.13
C PHE A 144 -18.14 3.25 -4.80
N SER A 145 -18.98 2.53 -5.55
CA SER A 145 -20.23 3.08 -6.08
C SER A 145 -21.33 3.27 -5.03
N GLY A 146 -21.13 2.79 -3.80
CA GLY A 146 -22.11 2.90 -2.71
C GLY A 146 -23.36 2.04 -2.91
N LYS A 147 -23.40 1.18 -3.94
CA LYS A 147 -24.56 0.36 -4.30
C LYS A 147 -24.70 -0.92 -3.48
N LYS A 148 -23.71 -1.27 -2.66
CA LYS A 148 -23.72 -2.51 -1.85
C LYS A 148 -23.73 -2.23 -0.34
N TYR A 149 -24.43 -3.10 0.39
CA TYR A 149 -24.51 -3.16 1.86
C TYR A 149 -23.18 -3.51 2.58
N ILE A 150 -22.03 -3.56 1.89
CA ILE A 150 -20.72 -3.95 2.46
C ILE A 150 -19.87 -2.74 2.93
N ASN A 151 -20.37 -1.52 2.81
CA ASN A 151 -19.62 -0.30 3.18
C ASN A 151 -20.00 0.22 4.57
N GLU A 152 -19.96 -0.64 5.58
CA GLU A 152 -20.18 -0.22 6.97
C GLU A 152 -19.01 0.59 7.52
N PHE A 153 -17.80 0.38 6.99
CA PHE A 153 -16.56 1.04 7.42
C PHE A 153 -15.83 1.70 6.26
N GLU A 154 -15.12 2.78 6.54
CA GLU A 154 -14.16 3.41 5.62
C GLU A 154 -13.03 2.42 5.28
N TRP A 155 -12.37 2.62 4.14
CA TRP A 155 -11.35 1.71 3.60
C TRP A 155 -9.94 2.29 3.72
N ILE A 156 -9.02 1.48 4.23
CA ILE A 156 -7.59 1.60 3.97
C ILE A 156 -7.36 0.98 2.59
N PHE A 157 -6.86 1.76 1.63
CA PHE A 157 -6.54 1.28 0.29
C PHE A 157 -5.02 1.29 0.11
N ASN A 158 -4.42 0.11 0.05
CA ASN A 158 -2.98 -0.06 -0.07
C ASN A 158 -2.63 -0.66 -1.43
N LEU A 159 -1.93 0.13 -2.25
CA LEU A 159 -1.60 -0.19 -3.64
C LEU A 159 -0.09 -0.22 -3.83
N ASP A 160 0.46 -1.36 -4.19
CA ASP A 160 1.80 -1.46 -4.76
C ASP A 160 1.70 -1.56 -6.29
N LEU A 161 2.54 -0.80 -6.98
CA LEU A 161 2.56 -0.78 -8.43
C LEU A 161 3.21 -2.02 -9.03
N ASP A 162 3.95 -2.80 -8.25
CA ASP A 162 4.55 -4.04 -8.71
C ASP A 162 3.52 -5.09 -9.13
N TYR A 163 2.27 -4.99 -8.65
CA TYR A 163 1.14 -5.80 -9.09
C TYR A 163 0.94 -5.71 -10.61
N PHE A 164 1.29 -4.59 -11.23
CA PHE A 164 1.11 -4.41 -12.67
C PHE A 164 2.27 -4.96 -13.51
N PHE A 165 3.26 -5.59 -12.88
CA PHE A 165 4.46 -6.11 -13.55
C PHE A 165 4.66 -7.61 -13.31
N SER A 166 5.24 -8.31 -14.28
CA SER A 166 5.60 -9.72 -14.16
C SER A 166 6.72 -9.95 -13.15
N ALA A 167 6.83 -11.20 -12.67
CA ALA A 167 8.01 -11.64 -11.94
C ALA A 167 9.26 -11.66 -12.86
N GLN A 168 10.45 -11.73 -12.24
CA GLN A 168 11.73 -11.90 -12.95
C GLN A 168 11.71 -13.11 -13.91
N PRO A 169 12.56 -13.14 -14.95
CA PRO A 169 13.72 -12.26 -15.23
C PRO A 169 13.36 -10.92 -15.88
N GLU A 170 12.29 -10.85 -16.67
CA GLU A 170 11.84 -9.60 -17.29
C GLU A 170 10.68 -9.01 -16.49
N LYS A 171 10.69 -7.70 -16.27
CA LYS A 171 9.60 -6.96 -15.63
C LYS A 171 8.71 -6.31 -16.70
N LEU A 172 7.76 -7.08 -17.21
CA LEU A 172 6.81 -6.69 -18.26
C LEU A 172 5.51 -6.18 -17.63
N GLU A 173 4.91 -5.15 -18.21
CA GLU A 173 3.56 -4.72 -17.81
C GLU A 173 2.53 -5.81 -18.16
N LEU A 174 1.70 -6.18 -17.18
CA LEU A 174 0.75 -7.29 -17.27
C LEU A 174 -0.64 -6.86 -17.77
N PHE A 175 -1.02 -5.60 -17.53
CA PHE A 175 -2.38 -5.10 -17.75
C PHE A 175 -2.37 -3.93 -18.73
N SER A 176 -3.45 -3.81 -19.50
CA SER A 176 -3.58 -2.69 -20.44
C SER A 176 -3.83 -1.36 -19.73
N ASP A 177 -3.56 -0.26 -20.43
CA ASP A 177 -3.84 1.08 -19.94
C ASP A 177 -5.33 1.28 -19.59
N GLU A 178 -6.24 0.62 -20.31
CA GLU A 178 -7.68 0.68 -20.02
C GLU A 178 -8.03 0.00 -18.68
N TYR A 179 -7.35 -1.10 -18.34
CA TYR A 179 -7.53 -1.76 -17.06
C TYR A 179 -7.04 -0.87 -15.91
N VAL A 180 -5.81 -0.35 -16.03
CA VAL A 180 -5.22 0.58 -15.05
C VAL A 180 -6.12 1.81 -14.88
N ALA A 181 -6.57 2.39 -15.98
CA ALA A 181 -7.46 3.55 -15.95
C ALA A 181 -8.82 3.25 -15.28
N SER A 182 -9.36 2.05 -15.48
CA SER A 182 -10.64 1.65 -14.87
C SER A 182 -10.52 1.41 -13.37
N LEU A 183 -9.40 0.84 -12.92
CA LEU A 183 -9.10 0.74 -11.49
C LEU A 183 -8.89 2.12 -10.87
N ALA A 184 -8.08 2.98 -11.50
CA ALA A 184 -7.84 4.35 -11.02
C ALA A 184 -9.14 5.16 -10.89
N LYS A 185 -10.09 5.02 -11.84
CA LYS A 185 -11.44 5.64 -11.74
C LYS A 185 -12.22 5.12 -10.55
N SER A 186 -12.11 3.82 -10.23
CA SER A 186 -12.77 3.23 -9.07
C SER A 186 -12.18 3.76 -7.76
N ILE A 187 -10.85 3.88 -7.69
CA ILE A 187 -10.15 4.47 -6.54
C ILE A 187 -10.54 5.94 -6.38
N ARG A 188 -10.57 6.72 -7.47
CA ARG A 188 -11.04 8.11 -7.46
C ARG A 188 -12.44 8.24 -6.89
N LEU A 189 -13.37 7.37 -7.29
CA LEU A 189 -14.73 7.37 -6.74
C LEU A 189 -14.74 7.12 -5.23
N GLY A 190 -13.87 6.23 -4.74
CA GLY A 190 -13.68 5.96 -3.32
C GLY A 190 -13.14 7.17 -2.55
N LEU A 191 -12.21 7.92 -3.15
CA LEU A 191 -11.67 9.16 -2.59
C LEU A 191 -12.73 10.28 -2.58
N GLU A 192 -13.40 10.54 -3.70
CA GLU A 192 -14.41 11.61 -3.85
C GLU A 192 -15.63 11.39 -2.93
N SER A 193 -15.99 10.14 -2.66
CA SER A 193 -17.09 9.79 -1.75
C SER A 193 -16.69 9.77 -0.27
N GLY A 194 -15.41 9.92 0.05
CA GLY A 194 -14.88 9.77 1.41
C GLY A 194 -14.88 8.32 1.93
N MET A 195 -15.15 7.33 1.07
CA MET A 195 -15.11 5.92 1.47
C MET A 195 -13.67 5.41 1.69
N ILE A 196 -12.69 5.97 1.00
CA ILE A 196 -11.27 5.67 1.24
C ILE A 196 -10.76 6.62 2.32
N LYS A 197 -10.49 6.08 3.51
CA LYS A 197 -9.91 6.85 4.62
C LYS A 197 -8.48 7.27 4.31
N VAL A 198 -7.70 6.34 3.79
CA VAL A 198 -6.29 6.55 3.43
C VAL A 198 -5.94 5.72 2.21
N LEU A 199 -5.21 6.33 1.27
CA LEU A 199 -4.64 5.68 0.10
C LEU A 199 -3.12 5.71 0.20
N THR A 200 -2.48 4.54 0.22
CA THR A 200 -1.02 4.40 0.08
C THR A 200 -0.70 3.83 -1.29
N ILE A 201 0.22 4.47 -2.01
CA ILE A 201 0.75 4.01 -3.30
C ILE A 201 2.25 3.81 -3.19
N SER A 202 2.72 2.60 -3.45
CA SER A 202 4.13 2.22 -3.37
C SER A 202 4.67 1.94 -4.76
N LEU A 203 5.81 2.56 -5.09
CA LEU A 203 6.41 2.46 -6.42
C LEU A 203 7.10 1.13 -6.67
N SER A 204 7.84 0.62 -5.66
CA SER A 204 8.61 -0.63 -5.72
C SER A 204 9.43 -0.75 -7.02
N PRO A 205 10.36 0.21 -7.28
CA PRO A 205 11.01 0.35 -8.58
C PRO A 205 11.79 -0.88 -9.03
N GLU A 206 12.43 -1.61 -8.12
CA GLU A 206 13.12 -2.87 -8.40
C GLU A 206 12.16 -3.98 -8.83
N CYS A 207 10.94 -3.97 -8.26
CA CYS A 207 9.89 -4.93 -8.60
C CYS A 207 9.20 -4.55 -9.92
N CYS A 208 9.09 -3.26 -10.24
CA CYS A 208 8.63 -2.75 -11.54
C CYS A 208 9.71 -2.87 -12.64
N GLY A 209 10.98 -3.06 -12.26
CA GLY A 209 12.12 -3.22 -13.15
C GLY A 209 12.98 -1.97 -13.32
N SER A 210 12.45 -0.78 -13.01
CA SER A 210 13.23 0.45 -12.81
C SER A 210 12.38 1.56 -12.16
N TRP A 211 13.03 2.64 -11.73
CA TRP A 211 12.33 3.86 -11.29
C TRP A 211 11.47 4.46 -12.39
N GLU A 212 11.98 4.51 -13.62
CA GLU A 212 11.26 5.07 -14.76
C GLU A 212 9.94 4.31 -14.99
N LYS A 213 9.97 2.97 -14.97
CA LYS A 213 8.75 2.16 -15.13
C LYS A 213 7.74 2.36 -14.01
N ALA A 214 8.21 2.44 -12.76
CA ALA A 214 7.33 2.70 -11.62
C ALA A 214 6.71 4.10 -11.69
N GLU A 215 7.49 5.12 -12.06
CA GLU A 215 7.03 6.49 -12.26
C GLU A 215 6.05 6.62 -13.43
N GLU A 216 6.29 5.89 -14.53
CA GLU A 216 5.37 5.79 -15.67
C GLU A 216 4.03 5.18 -15.27
N MET A 217 4.04 4.07 -14.51
CA MET A 217 2.83 3.46 -13.97
C MET A 217 2.11 4.41 -13.01
N LEU A 218 2.84 5.07 -12.10
CA LEU A 218 2.26 6.08 -11.21
C LEU A 218 1.63 7.23 -12.00
N ALA A 219 2.23 7.66 -13.11
CA ALA A 219 1.69 8.74 -13.95
C ALA A 219 0.32 8.34 -14.54
N LYS A 220 0.12 7.06 -14.91
CA LYS A 220 -1.18 6.54 -15.36
C LYS A 220 -2.26 6.70 -14.29
N PHE A 221 -1.95 6.38 -13.03
CA PHE A 221 -2.85 6.60 -11.90
C PHE A 221 -3.05 8.08 -11.59
N SER A 222 -1.96 8.84 -11.47
CA SER A 222 -1.93 10.26 -11.07
C SER A 222 -2.78 11.13 -11.99
N LYS A 223 -2.78 10.85 -13.29
CA LYS A 223 -3.63 11.55 -14.27
C LYS A 223 -5.12 11.46 -13.97
N ILE A 224 -5.58 10.35 -13.40
CA ILE A 224 -7.01 10.12 -13.11
C ILE A 224 -7.35 10.53 -11.67
N LEU A 225 -6.43 10.27 -10.74
CA LEU A 225 -6.53 10.63 -9.34
C LEU A 225 -6.28 12.13 -9.08
N ASP A 226 -5.94 12.89 -10.12
CA ASP A 226 -5.59 14.32 -10.05
C ASP A 226 -4.42 14.60 -9.08
N LEU A 227 -3.45 13.68 -8.99
CA LEU A 227 -2.28 13.83 -8.12
C LEU A 227 -1.25 14.76 -8.76
N THR A 228 -0.65 15.60 -7.91
CA THR A 228 0.34 16.61 -8.35
C THR A 228 1.80 16.18 -8.15
N VAL A 229 2.02 14.95 -7.65
CA VAL A 229 3.35 14.42 -7.35
C VAL A 229 4.26 14.46 -8.58
N LYS A 230 5.47 15.00 -8.39
CA LYS A 230 6.55 15.03 -9.38
C LYS A 230 7.85 14.64 -8.70
N PHE A 231 8.50 13.61 -9.23
CA PHE A 231 9.80 13.09 -8.80
C PHE A 231 10.92 13.56 -9.73
#